data_AF-A0A7T8H1D1-F1
#
_entry.id   AF-A0A7T8H1D1-F1
#
_cell.length_a   1.000
_cell.length_b   1.000
_cell.length_c   1.000
_cell.angle_alpha   90.00
_cell.angle_beta   90.00
_cell.angle_gamma   90.00
#
_symmetry.space_group_name_H-M   'P 1'
#
loop_
_entity.id
_entity.type
_entity.pdbx_description
1 polymer ?
#
loop_
_entity_poly.entity_id
_entity_poly.type
_entity_poly.pdbx_seq_one_letter_code
_entity_poly.pdbx_strand_id
1 'polypeptide(L)'
;GRRKVFLEIQSVTIMRWSREERAFAVEAYFFNHQSVIATQRSFRTHFNVAPRGPVPDRKSIIALYNTTNVLREHFPGRLISRRGDLEWPA
;
A
#
# COMPACT_ATOMS: atom_id res chain seq x y z
N GLY A 1 -9.80 16.11 -15.74
CA GLY A 1 -10.97 15.36 -15.21
C GLY A 1 -10.57 14.03 -14.57
N ARG A 2 -10.22 13.01 -15.37
CA ARG A 2 -10.02 11.62 -14.90
C ARG A 2 -8.86 11.42 -13.91
N ARG A 3 -7.76 12.15 -14.07
CA ARG A 3 -6.57 12.06 -13.19
C ARG A 3 -6.86 12.50 -11.75
N LYS A 4 -7.69 13.53 -11.57
CA LYS A 4 -8.07 14.07 -10.25
C LYS A 4 -8.99 13.08 -9.52
N VAL A 5 -9.99 12.56 -10.22
CA VAL A 5 -10.91 11.52 -9.71
C VAL A 5 -10.17 10.22 -9.38
N PHE A 6 -9.19 9.84 -10.20
CA PHE A 6 -8.34 8.68 -9.92
C PHE A 6 -7.55 8.90 -8.62
N LEU A 7 -6.86 10.03 -8.45
CA LEU A 7 -6.12 10.33 -7.22
C LEU A 7 -7.03 10.45 -5.98
N GLU A 8 -8.25 10.95 -6.14
CA GLU A 8 -9.23 11.10 -5.06
C GLU A 8 -9.82 9.75 -4.61
N ILE A 9 -10.19 8.88 -5.55
CA ILE A 9 -10.63 7.51 -5.24
C ILE A 9 -9.49 6.69 -4.61
N GLN A 10 -8.26 6.83 -5.13
CA GLN A 10 -7.08 6.19 -4.56
C GLN A 10 -6.86 6.69 -3.12
N SER A 11 -6.94 8.00 -2.88
CA SER A 11 -6.80 8.61 -1.54
C SER A 11 -7.81 8.06 -0.52
N VAL A 12 -9.10 7.97 -0.86
CA VAL A 12 -10.14 7.48 0.07
C VAL A 12 -9.97 5.99 0.41
N THR A 13 -9.62 5.13 -0.54
CA THR A 13 -9.36 3.70 -0.27
C THR A 13 -8.07 3.47 0.50
N ILE A 14 -7.05 4.30 0.28
CA ILE A 14 -5.73 4.24 0.93
C ILE A 14 -5.82 4.72 2.38
N MET A 15 -6.63 5.73 2.70
CA MET A 15 -6.77 6.26 4.06
C MET A 15 -7.44 5.31 5.06
N ARG A 16 -8.14 4.26 4.58
CA ARG A 16 -8.74 3.25 5.47
C ARG A 16 -7.68 2.44 6.23
N TRP A 17 -6.50 2.26 5.64
CA TRP A 17 -5.43 1.42 6.19
C TRP A 17 -4.36 2.31 6.83
N SER A 18 -3.85 1.90 7.99
CA SER A 18 -2.78 2.61 8.70
C SER A 18 -1.50 2.67 7.86
N ARG A 19 -0.49 3.46 8.28
CA ARG A 19 0.79 3.50 7.54
C ARG A 19 1.45 2.12 7.52
N GLU A 20 1.41 1.45 8.65
CA GLU A 20 2.01 0.14 8.91
C GLU A 20 1.29 -0.95 8.10
N GLU A 21 -0.05 -0.95 8.10
CA GLU A 21 -0.86 -1.89 7.31
C GLU A 21 -0.60 -1.74 5.81
N ARG A 22 -0.43 -0.50 5.34
CA ARG A 22 -0.13 -0.22 3.94
C ARG A 22 1.26 -0.69 3.54
N ALA A 23 2.28 -0.39 4.34
CA ALA A 23 3.65 -0.83 4.10
C ALA A 23 3.70 -2.36 4.01
N PHE A 24 3.09 -3.04 4.98
CA PHE A 24 3.00 -4.50 5.00
C PHE A 24 2.29 -5.05 3.74
N ALA A 25 1.16 -4.46 3.33
CA ALA A 25 0.43 -4.92 2.15
C ALA A 25 1.25 -4.78 0.85
N VAL A 26 2.02 -3.70 0.71
CA VAL A 26 2.91 -3.48 -0.44
C VAL A 26 4.04 -4.50 -0.46
N GLU A 27 4.73 -4.70 0.67
CA GLU A 27 5.84 -5.65 0.79
C GLU A 27 5.37 -7.08 0.58
N ALA A 28 4.30 -7.49 1.26
CA ALA A 28 3.73 -8.82 1.12
C ALA A 28 3.27 -9.09 -0.32
N TYR A 29 2.74 -8.10 -1.03
CA TYR A 29 2.38 -8.25 -2.44
C TYR A 29 3.61 -8.44 -3.33
N PHE A 30 4.68 -7.69 -3.08
CA PHE A 30 5.95 -7.84 -3.78
C PHE A 30 6.57 -9.24 -3.56
N PHE A 31 6.75 -9.65 -2.31
CA PHE A 31 7.38 -10.93 -1.96
C PHE A 31 6.55 -12.16 -2.33
N ASN A 32 5.21 -12.03 -2.38
CA ASN A 32 4.33 -13.11 -2.84
C ASN A 32 4.10 -13.11 -4.36
N HIS A 33 5.07 -12.61 -5.14
CA HIS A 33 5.03 -12.57 -6.61
C HIS A 33 3.73 -11.94 -7.16
N GLN A 34 3.29 -10.84 -6.54
CA GLN A 34 2.09 -10.10 -6.94
C GLN A 34 0.79 -10.91 -6.81
N SER A 35 0.75 -11.90 -5.89
CA SER A 35 -0.46 -12.65 -5.56
C SER A 35 -1.31 -11.90 -4.52
N VAL A 36 -2.49 -11.45 -4.94
CA VAL A 36 -3.48 -10.80 -4.06
C VAL A 36 -3.92 -11.73 -2.94
N ILE A 37 -4.19 -13.00 -3.25
CA ILE A 37 -4.71 -13.97 -2.26
C ILE A 37 -3.65 -14.27 -1.20
N ALA A 38 -2.40 -14.47 -1.60
CA ALA A 38 -1.30 -14.70 -0.66
C ALA A 38 -1.04 -13.46 0.22
N THR A 39 -1.14 -12.26 -0.36
CA THR A 39 -1.06 -10.99 0.39
C THR A 39 -2.15 -10.88 1.44
N GLN A 40 -3.41 -11.14 1.07
CA GLN A 40 -4.54 -11.10 2.01
C GLN A 40 -4.40 -12.12 3.14
N ARG A 41 -3.95 -13.34 2.84
CA ARG A 41 -3.70 -14.39 3.84
C ARG A 41 -2.57 -13.98 4.80
N SER A 42 -1.49 -13.42 4.27
CA SER A 42 -0.36 -12.94 5.06
C SER A 42 -0.77 -11.77 5.95
N PHE A 43 -1.50 -10.79 5.40
CA PHE A 43 -2.03 -9.63 6.13
C PHE A 43 -2.91 -10.06 7.30
N ARG A 44 -3.85 -10.96 7.02
CA ARG A 44 -4.77 -11.50 8.00
C ARG A 44 -4.05 -12.18 9.16
N THR A 45 -3.00 -12.95 8.86
CA THR A 45 -2.21 -13.67 9.87
C THR A 45 -1.35 -12.69 10.68
N HIS A 46 -0.69 -11.73 10.01
CA HIS A 46 0.22 -10.77 10.65
C HIS A 46 -0.51 -9.84 11.62
N PHE A 47 -1.66 -9.29 11.22
CA PHE A 47 -2.46 -8.38 12.06
C PHE A 47 -3.53 -9.10 12.91
N ASN A 48 -3.51 -10.44 12.95
CA ASN A 48 -4.47 -11.27 13.68
C ASN A 48 -5.95 -10.88 13.42
N VAL A 49 -6.30 -10.65 12.15
CA VAL A 49 -7.63 -10.19 11.75
C VAL A 49 -8.65 -11.32 11.94
N ALA A 50 -9.75 -11.08 12.66
CA ALA A 50 -10.82 -12.06 12.87
C ALA A 50 -11.44 -12.59 11.55
N PRO A 51 -12.08 -13.78 11.49
CA PRO A 51 -12.62 -14.41 10.26
C PRO A 51 -13.40 -13.53 9.28
N ARG A 52 -14.12 -12.53 9.79
CA ARG A 52 -14.88 -11.54 9.00
C ARG A 52 -14.35 -10.12 9.14
N GLY A 53 -13.18 -9.98 9.76
CA GLY A 53 -12.48 -8.72 9.88
C GLY A 53 -11.98 -8.22 8.53
N PRO A 54 -11.77 -6.91 8.40
CA PRO A 54 -11.44 -6.28 7.14
C PRO A 54 -10.02 -6.67 6.69
N VAL A 55 -9.88 -6.99 5.42
CA VAL A 55 -8.59 -7.14 4.73
C VAL A 55 -8.58 -6.26 3.48
N PRO A 56 -7.43 -5.77 3.03
CA PRO A 56 -7.37 -4.96 1.82
C PRO A 56 -7.82 -5.80 0.61
N ASP A 57 -8.75 -5.24 -0.16
CA ASP A 57 -9.24 -5.90 -1.37
C ASP A 57 -8.21 -5.78 -2.51
N ARG A 58 -8.46 -6.49 -3.62
CA ARG A 58 -7.59 -6.48 -4.81
C ARG A 58 -7.28 -5.05 -5.27
N LYS A 59 -8.30 -4.19 -5.33
CA LYS A 59 -8.17 -2.82 -5.83
C LYS A 59 -7.28 -2.00 -4.90
N SER A 60 -7.45 -2.15 -3.60
CA SER A 60 -6.66 -1.48 -2.56
C SER A 60 -5.21 -1.94 -2.59
N ILE A 61 -4.94 -3.24 -2.69
CA ILE A 61 -3.57 -3.78 -2.75
C ILE A 61 -2.82 -3.22 -3.98
N ILE A 62 -3.45 -3.27 -5.15
CA ILE A 62 -2.85 -2.76 -6.39
C ILE A 62 -2.66 -1.23 -6.32
N ALA A 63 -3.63 -0.51 -5.77
CA ALA A 63 -3.55 0.93 -5.57
C ALA A 63 -2.35 1.32 -4.68
N LEU A 64 -2.20 0.64 -3.55
CA LEU A 64 -1.10 0.84 -2.61
C LEU A 64 0.24 0.57 -3.28
N TYR A 65 0.40 -0.57 -3.93
CA TYR A 65 1.64 -0.96 -4.61
C TYR A 65 2.02 -0.02 -5.75
N ASN A 66 1.05 0.39 -6.59
CA ASN A 66 1.31 1.31 -7.69
C ASN A 66 1.68 2.71 -7.17
N THR A 67 1.04 3.17 -6.10
CA THR A 67 1.37 4.47 -5.50
C THR A 67 2.80 4.47 -4.95
N THR A 68 3.21 3.39 -4.27
CA THR A 68 4.60 3.27 -3.79
C THR A 68 5.61 3.16 -4.93
N ASN A 69 5.29 2.46 -6.01
CA ASN A 69 6.18 2.37 -7.17
C ASN A 69 6.33 3.70 -7.90
N VAL A 70 5.24 4.44 -8.11
CA VAL A 70 5.31 5.79 -8.71
C VAL A 70 6.18 6.71 -7.86
N LEU A 71 6.03 6.65 -6.52
CA LEU A 71 6.88 7.40 -5.61
C LEU A 71 8.34 6.96 -5.72
N ARG A 72 8.62 5.66 -5.83
CA ARG A 72 9.98 5.14 -5.99
C ARG A 72 10.61 5.51 -7.34
N GLU A 73 9.85 5.48 -8.43
CA GLU A 73 10.30 5.88 -9.77
C GLU A 73 10.62 7.37 -9.86
N HIS A 74 9.76 8.21 -9.27
CA HIS A 74 9.94 9.67 -9.32
C HIS A 74 10.93 10.16 -8.25
N PHE A 75 11.16 9.35 -7.21
CA PHE A 75 12.05 9.66 -6.10
C PHE A 75 12.91 8.45 -5.69
N PRO A 76 13.86 8.03 -6.56
CA PRO A 76 14.61 6.77 -6.40
C PRO A 76 15.57 6.73 -5.20
N GLY A 77 15.71 7.83 -4.44
CA GLY A 77 16.59 7.91 -3.28
C GLY A 77 16.09 8.74 -2.08
N ARG A 78 14.91 9.36 -2.13
CA ARG A 78 14.40 10.18 -1.01
C ARG A 78 12.93 10.53 -1.13
N LEU A 79 12.12 10.22 -0.11
CA LEU A 79 10.76 10.76 -0.04
C LEU A 79 10.82 12.22 0.45
N ILE A 80 10.64 13.19 -0.43
CA ILE A 80 10.60 14.61 -0.03
C ILE A 80 9.29 14.88 0.71
N SER A 81 9.37 15.01 2.03
CA SER A 81 8.26 15.37 2.90
C SER A 81 8.43 16.82 3.37
N ARG A 82 7.33 17.56 3.54
CA ARG A 82 7.36 18.91 4.13
C ARG A 82 7.89 18.95 5.57
N ARG A 83 8.09 17.80 6.22
CA ARG A 83 8.58 17.65 7.60
C ARG A 83 9.99 17.05 7.69
N GLY A 84 10.74 17.01 6.58
CA GLY A 84 12.08 16.43 6.52
C GLY A 84 12.13 15.08 5.83
N ASP A 85 13.31 14.75 5.30
CA ASP A 85 13.55 13.59 4.46
C ASP A 85 13.50 12.29 5.28
N LEU A 86 12.82 11.27 4.76
CA LEU A 86 12.82 9.91 5.31
C LEU A 86 13.59 9.00 4.36
N GLU A 87 14.59 8.28 4.89
CA GLU A 87 15.27 7.22 4.15
C GLU A 87 14.37 5.99 4.03
N TRP A 88 14.45 5.30 2.91
CA TRP A 88 13.72 4.05 2.71
C TRP A 88 14.33 2.95 3.60
N PRO A 89 13.52 2.11 4.27
CA PRO A 89 14.06 0.93 4.93
C PRO A 89 14.72 0.02 3.88
N ALA A 90 15.93 -0.45 4.22
CA ALA A 90 16.75 -1.34 3.40
C ALA A 90 16.13 -2.74 3.26
#